data_AF-A0A7J8VEB2-F1
#
_entry.id   AF-A0A7J8VEB2-F1
#
_cell.length_a   1.000
_cell.length_b   1.000
_cell.length_c   1.000
_cell.angle_alpha   90.00
_cell.angle_beta   90.00
_cell.angle_gamma   90.00
#
_symmetry.space_group_name_H-M   'P 1'
#
loop_
_entity.id
_entity.type
_entity.pdbx_description
1 polymer ?
#
loop_
_entity_poly.entity_id
_entity_poly.type
_entity_poly.pdbx_seq_one_letter_code
_entity_poly.pdbx_strand_id
1 'polypeptide(L)'
;MPVLAADITRDMLDVKPGEALAVNFPLQLHHTPDESVDVNNPRDGILRMVRSLSPKVITLVEQESNTNTAPFLPRFIETLEYYLAMFESIDETMPRHRRERINVEQHCLARDIVNVIACEGKERVERHELFGKWKSRLTMAGFRPYPGGRTGTLYRLLLGAAMADIHTRL
;
A
#
# COMPACT_ATOMS: atom_id res chain seq x y z
N MET A 1 18.07 -4.56 5.42
CA MET A 1 17.27 -4.69 4.19
C MET A 1 15.82 -4.88 4.61
N PRO A 2 14.86 -4.08 4.14
CA PRO A 2 13.46 -4.39 4.39
C PRO A 2 13.17 -5.76 3.79
N VAL A 3 12.48 -6.62 4.55
CA VAL A 3 12.01 -7.91 4.04
C VAL A 3 10.91 -7.60 3.04
N LEU A 4 11.09 -7.98 1.76
CA LEU A 4 10.01 -7.85 0.80
C LEU A 4 8.87 -8.74 1.24
N ALA A 5 7.63 -8.28 1.12
CA ALA A 5 6.49 -9.04 1.59
C ALA A 5 6.42 -10.44 0.93
N ALA A 6 6.97 -10.58 -0.28
CA ALA A 6 7.10 -11.85 -1.01
C ALA A 6 8.00 -12.89 -0.31
N ASP A 7 8.96 -12.46 0.51
CA ASP A 7 9.92 -13.32 1.18
C ASP A 7 9.44 -13.77 2.57
N ILE A 8 8.28 -13.25 3.04
CA ILE A 8 7.72 -13.59 4.34
C ILE A 8 7.17 -15.02 4.30
N THR A 9 7.74 -15.88 5.13
CA THR A 9 7.23 -17.23 5.37
C THR A 9 6.46 -17.30 6.68
N ARG A 10 5.64 -18.34 6.83
CA ARG A 10 4.87 -18.60 8.07
C ARG A 10 5.78 -18.70 9.30
N ASP A 11 6.94 -19.34 9.15
CA ASP A 11 7.83 -19.62 10.27
C ASP A 11 8.53 -18.36 10.80
N MET A 12 8.61 -17.30 9.98
CA MET A 12 9.15 -16.00 10.41
C MET A 12 8.21 -15.24 11.37
N LEU A 13 6.92 -15.59 11.40
CA LEU A 13 5.88 -14.84 12.12
C LEU A 13 5.68 -15.31 13.57
N ASP A 14 6.32 -16.41 13.97
CA ASP A 14 6.29 -17.01 15.32
C ASP A 14 4.89 -17.09 15.98
N VAL A 15 3.86 -17.37 15.18
CA VAL A 15 2.47 -17.40 15.64
C VAL A 15 2.26 -18.56 16.63
N LYS A 16 1.85 -18.25 17.87
CA LYS A 16 1.61 -19.26 18.89
C LYS A 16 0.17 -19.82 18.83
N PRO A 17 -0.02 -21.13 19.08
CA PRO A 17 -1.35 -21.70 19.21
C PRO A 17 -2.16 -21.00 20.33
N GLY A 18 -3.40 -20.63 20.03
CA GLY A 18 -4.33 -20.04 21.00
C GLY A 18 -4.35 -18.51 21.03
N GLU A 19 -3.41 -17.82 20.39
CA GLU A 19 -3.39 -16.36 20.31
C GLU A 19 -4.39 -15.81 19.29
N ALA A 20 -4.91 -14.61 19.56
CA ALA A 20 -5.70 -13.86 18.60
C ALA A 20 -4.77 -13.08 17.67
N LEU A 21 -4.75 -13.46 16.40
CA LEU A 21 -3.91 -12.79 15.40
C LEU A 21 -4.67 -11.65 14.70
N ALA A 22 -4.05 -10.47 14.63
CA ALA A 22 -4.44 -9.36 13.77
C ALA A 22 -3.29 -9.08 12.80
N VAL A 23 -3.61 -8.86 11.52
CA VAL A 23 -2.59 -8.56 10.48
C VAL A 23 -2.86 -7.20 9.87
N ASN A 24 -1.83 -6.38 9.72
CA ASN A 24 -1.90 -5.07 9.09
C ASN A 24 -1.02 -5.04 7.84
N PHE A 25 -1.56 -4.54 6.74
CA PHE A 25 -0.85 -4.28 5.50
C PHE A 25 -0.85 -2.75 5.25
N PRO A 26 0.15 -2.01 5.78
CA PRO A 26 0.21 -0.56 5.66
C PRO A 26 1.07 -0.13 4.46
N LEU A 27 0.44 0.14 3.30
CA LEU A 27 1.13 0.65 2.11
C LEU A 27 2.30 -0.26 1.69
N GLN A 28 2.06 -1.57 1.57
CA GLN A 28 3.12 -2.55 1.28
C GLN A 28 2.74 -3.56 0.19
N LEU A 29 1.45 -3.93 0.05
CA LEU A 29 1.11 -4.99 -0.89
C LEU A 29 1.25 -4.55 -2.35
N HIS A 30 1.13 -3.25 -2.64
CA HIS A 30 1.39 -2.70 -3.96
C HIS A 30 2.82 -2.93 -4.46
N HIS A 31 3.81 -3.09 -3.56
CA HIS A 31 5.19 -3.42 -3.94
C HIS A 31 5.39 -4.88 -4.33
N THR A 32 4.47 -5.77 -3.94
CA THR A 32 4.60 -7.19 -4.24
C THR A 32 4.21 -7.45 -5.70
N PRO A 33 5.02 -8.19 -6.48
CA PRO A 33 4.65 -8.60 -7.84
C PRO A 33 3.29 -9.29 -7.88
N ASP A 34 2.48 -8.92 -8.86
CA ASP A 34 1.21 -9.58 -9.15
C ASP A 34 1.35 -10.50 -10.37
N GLU A 35 0.23 -11.08 -10.81
CA GLU A 35 0.15 -11.96 -11.97
C GLU A 35 0.69 -11.37 -13.28
N SER A 36 0.80 -10.04 -13.40
CA SER A 36 1.35 -9.38 -14.59
C SER A 36 2.88 -9.36 -14.61
N VAL A 37 3.53 -9.60 -13.48
CA VAL A 37 4.99 -9.53 -13.30
C VAL A 37 5.59 -10.90 -12.97
N ASP A 38 4.89 -11.69 -12.16
CA ASP A 38 5.30 -13.02 -11.76
C ASP A 38 4.12 -13.99 -11.87
N VAL A 39 4.32 -15.10 -12.60
CA VAL A 39 3.31 -16.14 -12.82
C VAL A 39 2.83 -16.81 -11.53
N ASN A 40 3.66 -16.78 -10.48
CA ASN A 40 3.29 -17.33 -9.17
C ASN A 40 2.41 -16.37 -8.35
N ASN A 41 2.30 -15.10 -8.79
CA ASN A 41 1.52 -14.05 -8.14
C ASN A 41 1.75 -14.01 -6.62
N PRO A 42 2.97 -13.62 -6.18
CA PRO A 42 3.31 -13.60 -4.77
C PRO A 42 2.39 -12.68 -3.95
N ARG A 43 1.81 -11.63 -4.56
CA ARG A 43 0.81 -10.76 -3.92
C ARG A 43 -0.39 -11.57 -3.41
N ASP A 44 -0.99 -12.39 -4.26
CA ASP A 44 -2.08 -13.28 -3.84
C ASP A 44 -1.58 -14.46 -2.99
N GLY A 45 -0.32 -14.86 -3.17
CA GLY A 45 0.38 -15.82 -2.31
C GLY A 45 0.41 -15.40 -0.84
N ILE A 46 0.80 -14.15 -0.56
CA ILE A 46 0.83 -13.58 0.80
C ILE A 46 -0.57 -13.56 1.40
N LEU A 47 -1.58 -13.14 0.64
CA LEU A 47 -2.96 -13.11 1.13
C LEU A 47 -3.45 -14.50 1.53
N ARG A 48 -3.15 -15.54 0.73
CA ARG A 48 -3.47 -16.93 1.05
C ARG A 48 -2.68 -17.45 2.25
N MET A 49 -1.39 -17.10 2.37
CA MET A 49 -0.56 -17.45 3.51
C MET A 49 -1.15 -16.84 4.78
N VAL A 50 -1.44 -15.54 4.79
CA VAL A 50 -2.05 -14.85 5.94
C VAL A 50 -3.42 -15.45 6.26
N ARG A 51 -4.24 -15.81 5.26
CA ARG A 51 -5.50 -16.51 5.51
C ARG A 51 -5.29 -17.83 6.24
N SER A 52 -4.25 -18.60 5.90
CA SER A 52 -3.94 -19.90 6.53
C SER A 52 -3.60 -19.77 8.03
N LEU A 53 -3.14 -18.60 8.47
CA LEU A 53 -2.90 -18.29 9.89
C LEU A 53 -4.18 -18.05 10.68
N SER A 54 -5.34 -18.04 10.03
CA SER A 54 -6.65 -17.79 10.65
C SER A 54 -6.73 -16.51 11.49
N PRO A 55 -6.28 -15.34 10.97
CA PRO A 55 -6.38 -14.09 11.71
C PRO A 55 -7.83 -13.74 12.02
N LYS A 56 -8.04 -13.10 13.17
CA LYS A 56 -9.34 -12.57 13.59
C LYS A 56 -9.74 -11.36 12.76
N VAL A 57 -8.76 -10.53 12.40
CA VAL A 57 -8.96 -9.33 11.59
C VAL A 57 -7.74 -9.07 10.74
N ILE A 58 -7.97 -8.54 9.55
CA ILE A 58 -6.92 -7.93 8.75
C ILE A 58 -7.29 -6.46 8.49
N THR A 59 -6.27 -5.63 8.34
CA THR A 59 -6.40 -4.25 7.90
C THR A 59 -5.54 -4.05 6.65
N LEU A 60 -6.11 -3.40 5.65
CA LEU A 60 -5.44 -3.08 4.40
C LEU A 60 -5.52 -1.57 4.19
N VAL A 61 -4.36 -0.96 4.01
CA VAL A 61 -4.20 0.46 3.74
C VAL A 61 -3.35 0.56 2.47
N GLU A 62 -3.92 1.09 1.40
CA GLU A 62 -3.29 1.16 0.08
C GLU A 62 -3.66 2.48 -0.60
N GLN A 63 -2.82 2.92 -1.54
CA GLN A 63 -3.09 4.09 -2.37
C GLN A 63 -4.23 3.80 -3.34
N GLU A 64 -5.20 4.71 -3.43
CA GLU A 64 -6.32 4.61 -4.39
C GLU A 64 -5.91 5.27 -5.72
N SER A 65 -5.22 4.51 -6.56
CA SER A 65 -4.85 4.93 -7.92
C SER A 65 -4.65 3.72 -8.84
N ASN A 66 -4.93 3.89 -10.13
CA ASN A 66 -4.74 2.82 -11.12
C ASN A 66 -3.39 2.92 -11.86
N THR A 67 -2.29 2.72 -11.14
CA THR A 67 -0.94 2.74 -11.72
C THR A 67 -0.41 1.36 -12.11
N ASN A 68 -1.10 0.27 -11.77
CA ASN A 68 -0.64 -1.08 -12.11
C ASN A 68 -1.06 -1.53 -13.52
N THR A 69 -2.37 -1.54 -13.79
CA THR A 69 -2.95 -2.20 -14.98
C THR A 69 -3.05 -1.32 -16.23
N ALA A 70 -2.86 -0.02 -16.07
CA ALA A 70 -2.95 0.95 -17.15
C ALA A 70 -1.73 0.92 -18.09
N PRO A 71 -1.92 1.05 -19.42
CA PRO A 71 -0.84 1.38 -20.36
C PRO A 71 -0.15 2.70 -19.98
N PHE A 72 1.03 2.96 -20.55
CA PHE A 72 1.88 4.09 -20.16
C PHE A 72 1.16 5.45 -20.12
N LEU A 73 0.51 5.86 -21.22
CA LEU A 73 -0.08 7.22 -21.28
C LEU A 73 -1.21 7.42 -20.24
N PRO A 74 -2.22 6.53 -20.13
CA PRO A 74 -3.21 6.63 -19.05
C PRO A 74 -2.57 6.59 -17.65
N ARG A 75 -1.57 5.71 -17.43
CA ARG A 75 -0.85 5.64 -16.15
C ARG A 75 -0.14 6.95 -15.82
N PHE A 76 0.48 7.58 -16.80
CA PHE A 76 1.17 8.85 -16.63
C PHE A 76 0.20 9.96 -16.20
N ILE A 77 -0.96 10.07 -16.86
CA ILE A 77 -2.00 11.05 -16.52
C ILE A 77 -2.52 10.81 -15.10
N GLU A 78 -2.90 9.56 -14.79
CA GLU A 78 -3.35 9.15 -13.46
C GLU A 78 -2.31 9.47 -12.37
N THR A 79 -1.02 9.24 -12.66
CA THR A 79 0.07 9.57 -11.72
C THR A 79 0.13 11.07 -11.45
N LEU A 80 0.05 11.90 -12.49
CA LEU A 80 0.07 13.36 -12.31
C LEU A 80 -1.13 13.84 -11.48
N GLU A 81 -2.32 13.35 -11.78
CA GLU A 81 -3.55 13.73 -11.06
C GLU A 81 -3.49 13.31 -9.58
N TYR A 82 -3.08 12.06 -9.30
CA TYR A 82 -2.96 11.55 -7.94
C TYR A 82 -1.93 12.33 -7.12
N TYR A 83 -0.72 12.50 -7.64
CA TYR A 83 0.33 13.18 -6.88
C TYR A 83 0.08 14.69 -6.78
N LEU A 84 -0.53 15.34 -7.79
CA LEU A 84 -0.94 16.74 -7.67
C LEU A 84 -1.84 16.95 -6.45
N ALA A 85 -2.88 16.14 -6.29
CA ALA A 85 -3.78 16.22 -5.14
C ALA A 85 -3.04 16.00 -3.80
N MET A 86 -2.05 15.10 -3.77
CA MET A 86 -1.20 14.87 -2.59
C MET A 86 -0.33 16.09 -2.25
N PHE A 87 0.33 16.70 -3.24
CA PHE A 87 1.14 17.90 -3.06
C PHE A 87 0.30 19.11 -2.64
N GLU A 88 -0.90 19.28 -3.21
CA GLU A 88 -1.86 20.32 -2.79
C GLU A 88 -2.29 20.13 -1.32
N SER A 89 -2.62 18.89 -0.92
CA SER A 89 -2.97 18.61 0.49
C SER A 89 -1.81 18.86 1.45
N ILE A 90 -0.57 18.63 1.03
CA ILE A 90 0.62 18.95 1.82
C ILE A 90 0.81 20.46 1.92
N ASP A 91 0.56 21.20 0.84
CA ASP A 91 0.71 22.66 0.82
C ASP A 91 -0.24 23.35 1.80
N GLU A 92 -1.47 22.85 1.92
CA GLU A 92 -2.48 23.33 2.87
C GLU A 92 -2.14 23.03 4.34
N THR A 93 -1.33 22.00 4.61
CA THR A 93 -1.12 21.48 5.97
C THR A 93 0.28 21.73 6.51
N MET A 94 1.27 21.97 5.66
CA MET A 94 2.68 22.12 6.05
C MET A 94 3.39 23.28 5.33
N PRO A 95 4.03 24.21 6.06
CA PRO A 95 4.83 25.27 5.46
C PRO A 95 5.98 24.74 4.58
N ARG A 96 6.22 25.39 3.44
CA ARG A 96 7.24 25.00 2.42
C ARG A 96 8.66 24.85 2.95
N HIS A 97 9.03 25.59 3.99
CA HIS A 97 10.38 25.57 4.56
C HIS A 97 10.61 24.46 5.59
N ARG A 98 9.57 23.70 5.97
CA ARG A 98 9.71 22.60 6.93
C ARG A 98 10.54 21.47 6.33
N ARG A 99 11.52 20.99 7.09
CA ARG A 99 12.41 19.90 6.67
C ARG A 99 11.63 18.61 6.45
N GLU A 100 10.63 18.37 7.30
CA GLU A 100 9.76 17.19 7.22
C GLU A 100 9.02 17.14 5.89
N ARG A 101 8.47 18.28 5.45
CA ARG A 101 7.83 18.42 4.14
C ARG A 101 8.80 18.12 3.01
N ILE A 102 9.96 18.78 3.01
CA ILE A 102 10.98 18.60 1.98
C ILE A 102 11.40 17.12 1.90
N ASN A 103 11.59 16.46 3.04
CA ASN A 103 11.96 15.05 3.09
C ASN A 103 10.87 14.15 2.49
N VAL A 104 9.60 14.37 2.84
CA VAL A 104 8.46 13.60 2.30
C VAL A 104 8.35 13.79 0.78
N GLU A 105 8.39 15.04 0.32
CA GLU A 105 8.28 15.37 -1.11
C GLU A 105 9.44 14.77 -1.92
N GLN A 106 10.69 14.90 -1.45
CA GLN A 106 11.88 14.48 -2.21
C GLN A 106 12.20 12.98 -2.09
N HIS A 107 12.04 12.40 -0.91
CA HIS A 107 12.54 11.05 -0.64
C HIS A 107 11.45 9.97 -0.64
N CYS A 108 10.18 10.38 -0.52
CA CYS A 108 9.04 9.48 -0.65
C CYS A 108 8.35 9.72 -2.01
N LEU A 109 7.63 10.84 -2.15
CA LEU A 109 6.75 11.07 -3.30
C LEU A 109 7.50 11.10 -4.64
N ALA A 110 8.60 11.85 -4.72
CA ALA A 110 9.36 11.94 -5.96
C ALA A 110 9.96 10.60 -6.40
N ARG A 111 10.37 9.76 -5.43
CA ARG A 111 10.89 8.42 -5.72
C ARG A 111 9.79 7.52 -6.29
N ASP A 112 8.61 7.58 -5.71
CA ASP A 112 7.47 6.77 -6.16
C ASP A 112 7.03 7.21 -7.57
N ILE A 113 6.93 8.52 -7.82
CA ILE A 113 6.64 9.10 -9.15
C ILE A 113 7.64 8.58 -10.19
N VAL A 114 8.95 8.65 -9.89
CA VAL A 114 9.99 8.18 -10.79
C VAL A 114 9.82 6.69 -11.08
N ASN A 115 9.53 5.86 -10.07
CA ASN A 115 9.34 4.43 -10.29
C ASN A 115 8.10 4.13 -11.16
N VAL A 116 6.98 4.82 -10.94
CA VAL A 116 5.75 4.61 -11.73
C VAL A 116 5.93 5.01 -13.21
N ILE A 117 6.68 6.08 -13.47
CA ILE A 117 6.83 6.66 -14.82
C ILE A 117 8.02 6.06 -15.57
N ALA A 118 9.18 5.95 -14.94
CA ALA A 118 10.44 5.66 -15.62
C ALA A 118 10.81 4.16 -15.64
N CYS A 119 10.18 3.33 -14.81
CA CYS A 119 10.46 1.90 -14.73
C CYS A 119 9.36 1.08 -15.43
N GLU A 120 9.72 -0.14 -15.84
CA GLU A 120 8.78 -1.14 -16.39
C GLU A 120 9.13 -2.56 -15.94
N GLY A 121 8.24 -3.51 -16.22
CA GLY A 121 8.46 -4.92 -15.89
C GLY A 121 8.73 -5.11 -14.39
N LYS A 122 9.78 -5.86 -14.05
CA LYS A 122 10.16 -6.14 -12.65
C LYS A 122 10.73 -4.93 -11.91
N GLU A 123 11.29 -3.95 -12.64
CA GLU A 123 11.89 -2.74 -12.05
C GLU A 123 10.83 -1.74 -11.58
N ARG A 124 9.62 -1.80 -12.15
CA ARG A 124 8.48 -1.02 -11.65
C ARG A 124 7.83 -1.76 -10.48
N VAL A 125 8.04 -1.22 -9.29
CA VAL A 125 7.60 -1.77 -8.01
C VAL A 125 6.36 -1.04 -7.49
N GLU A 126 6.23 0.25 -7.77
CA GLU A 126 5.05 1.05 -7.44
C GLU A 126 3.86 0.67 -8.34
N ARG A 127 2.99 -0.20 -7.83
CA ARG A 127 1.87 -0.81 -8.56
C ARG A 127 0.58 -0.74 -7.77
N HIS A 128 0.05 0.49 -7.66
CA HIS A 128 -1.21 0.77 -6.96
C HIS A 128 -2.39 0.18 -7.72
N GLU A 129 -3.41 -0.23 -6.96
CA GLU A 129 -4.65 -0.77 -7.48
C GLU A 129 -5.82 -0.11 -6.79
N LEU A 130 -6.92 0.07 -7.52
CA LEU A 130 -8.17 0.59 -6.97
C LEU A 130 -8.75 -0.37 -5.93
N PHE A 131 -9.53 0.18 -5.00
CA PHE A 131 -10.22 -0.54 -3.94
C PHE A 131 -10.98 -1.78 -4.44
N GLY A 132 -11.63 -1.67 -5.61
CA GLY A 132 -12.37 -2.78 -6.21
C GLY A 132 -11.48 -4.01 -6.48
N LYS A 133 -10.24 -3.79 -6.96
CA LYS A 133 -9.29 -4.87 -7.24
C LYS A 133 -8.74 -5.47 -5.95
N TRP A 134 -8.38 -4.65 -4.97
CA TRP A 134 -7.98 -5.12 -3.63
C TRP A 134 -9.08 -5.93 -2.94
N LYS A 135 -10.31 -5.45 -2.98
CA LYS A 135 -11.48 -6.16 -2.46
C LYS A 135 -11.66 -7.53 -3.14
N SER A 136 -11.46 -7.60 -4.45
CA SER A 136 -11.53 -8.86 -5.20
C SER A 136 -10.44 -9.82 -4.73
N ARG A 137 -9.17 -9.40 -4.67
CA ARG A 137 -8.05 -10.21 -4.19
C ARG A 137 -8.30 -10.76 -2.78
N LEU A 138 -8.73 -9.91 -1.85
CA LEU A 138 -9.07 -10.32 -0.48
C LEU A 138 -10.22 -11.34 -0.45
N THR A 139 -11.27 -11.13 -1.25
CA THR A 139 -12.41 -12.05 -1.34
C THR A 139 -11.99 -13.40 -1.91
N MET A 140 -11.17 -13.42 -2.96
CA MET A 140 -10.63 -14.64 -3.57
C MET A 140 -9.70 -15.41 -2.60
N ALA A 141 -8.96 -14.71 -1.74
CA ALA A 141 -8.19 -15.30 -0.67
C ALA A 141 -9.06 -15.80 0.51
N GLY A 142 -10.38 -15.61 0.47
CA GLY A 142 -11.33 -16.12 1.46
C GLY A 142 -11.58 -15.17 2.65
N PHE A 143 -11.17 -13.90 2.55
CA PHE A 143 -11.57 -12.86 3.49
C PHE A 143 -12.96 -12.31 3.14
N ARG A 144 -13.59 -11.66 4.11
CA ARG A 144 -14.88 -11.00 3.92
C ARG A 144 -14.81 -9.59 4.50
N PRO A 145 -15.42 -8.58 3.84
CA PRO A 145 -15.50 -7.24 4.40
C PRO A 145 -16.21 -7.25 5.75
N TYR A 146 -15.71 -6.45 6.69
CA TYR A 146 -16.37 -6.27 7.97
C TYR A 146 -17.62 -5.38 7.79
N PRO A 147 -18.84 -5.81 8.19
CA PRO A 147 -20.08 -5.08 7.92
C PRO A 147 -20.15 -3.65 8.49
N GLY A 148 -19.40 -3.37 9.56
CA GLY A 148 -19.32 -2.03 10.18
C GLY A 148 -18.08 -1.22 9.78
N GLY A 149 -17.26 -1.73 8.85
CA GLY A 149 -16.05 -1.06 8.40
C GLY A 149 -16.42 0.14 7.52
N ARG A 150 -16.12 1.36 7.97
CA ARG A 150 -16.33 2.56 7.15
C ARG A 150 -15.29 2.58 6.03
N THR A 151 -15.71 2.18 4.82
CA THR A 151 -14.90 2.20 3.59
C THR A 151 -14.38 3.60 3.22
N GLY A 152 -14.92 4.67 3.82
CA GLY A 152 -14.60 6.06 3.44
C GLY A 152 -13.92 6.94 4.49
N THR A 153 -13.55 6.44 5.68
CA THR A 153 -12.94 7.29 6.74
C THR A 153 -11.41 7.35 6.67
N LEU A 154 -10.79 6.50 5.83
CA LEU A 154 -9.34 6.40 5.75
C LEU A 154 -8.67 7.62 5.10
N TYR A 155 -9.36 8.34 4.19
CA TYR A 155 -8.80 9.57 3.58
C TYR A 155 -8.48 10.66 4.61
N ARG A 156 -9.32 10.80 5.65
CA ARG A 156 -9.11 11.79 6.72
C ARG A 156 -8.11 11.33 7.78
N LEU A 157 -8.02 10.02 8.01
CA LEU A 157 -7.08 9.41 8.94
C LEU A 157 -5.69 9.20 8.35
N LEU A 158 -5.53 9.03 7.04
CA LEU A 158 -4.21 8.86 6.40
C LEU A 158 -3.45 10.17 6.31
N LEU A 159 -4.14 11.29 6.02
CA LEU A 159 -3.56 12.63 6.20
C LEU A 159 -3.20 12.90 7.67
N GLY A 160 -3.97 12.34 8.62
CA GLY A 160 -3.65 12.44 10.05
C GLY A 160 -2.54 11.48 10.53
N ALA A 161 -2.44 10.28 9.98
CA ALA A 161 -1.53 9.22 10.42
C ALA A 161 -0.14 9.37 9.80
N ALA A 162 -0.04 9.82 8.54
CA ALA A 162 1.23 10.25 7.95
C ALA A 162 1.84 11.44 8.73
N MET A 163 1.00 12.26 9.36
CA MET A 163 1.42 13.33 10.28
C MET A 163 1.72 12.81 11.70
N ALA A 164 1.06 11.74 12.15
CA ALA A 164 1.24 11.17 13.49
C ALA A 164 2.55 10.37 13.65
N ASP A 165 3.05 9.74 12.58
CA ASP A 165 4.35 9.04 12.61
C ASP A 165 5.56 9.98 12.70
N ILE A 166 5.37 11.29 12.52
CA ILE A 166 6.40 12.31 12.77
C ILE A 166 6.44 12.73 14.25
N HIS A 167 5.46 12.35 15.08
CA HIS A 167 5.35 12.80 16.47
C HIS A 167 5.64 11.79 17.57
N THR A 168 6.20 10.61 17.25
CA THR A 168 6.61 9.65 18.29
C THR A 168 8.14 9.63 18.46
N ARG A 169 8.71 10.75 18.94
CA ARG A 169 9.96 10.80 19.72
C ARG A 169 9.96 12.02 20.65
N LEU A 170 9.29 11.87 21.79
CA LEU A 170 9.72 12.33 23.13
C LEU A 170 9.18 11.34 24.16
#